data_AF-A0AAW2TAP5-F1
#
_entry.id   AF-A0AAW2TAP5-F1
#
_cell.length_a   1.000
_cell.length_b   1.000
_cell.length_c   1.000
_cell.angle_alpha   90.00
_cell.angle_beta   90.00
_cell.angle_gamma   90.00
#
_symmetry.space_group_name_H-M   'P 1'
#
loop_
_entity.id
_entity.type
_entity.pdbx_description
1 polymer ?
#
loop_
_entity_poly.entity_id
_entity_poly.type
_entity_poly.pdbx_seq_one_letter_code
_entity_poly.pdbx_strand_id
1 'polypeptide(L)'
;MSENPLTMILENNKFNGTNYNDWLRNLRIVLDFENQCYILNKALPSALPADSSPEERLTFEKWHEDNRKVGSIILASMSNDIQKRYDRLKDVSSYLCGSRYTY
;
A
#
# COMPACT_ATOMS: atom_id res chain seq x y z
N MET A 1 20.49 15.35 -8.04
CA MET A 1 19.86 14.02 -8.12
C MET A 1 18.69 14.16 -9.07
N SER A 2 18.61 13.37 -10.15
CA SER A 2 17.42 13.37 -11.01
C SER A 2 16.25 12.81 -10.20
N GLU A 3 15.16 13.56 -10.09
CA GLU A 3 13.96 13.08 -9.42
C GLU A 3 13.42 11.84 -10.16
N ASN A 4 13.07 10.81 -9.41
CA ASN A 4 12.45 9.62 -9.98
C ASN A 4 11.02 10.00 -10.43
N PRO A 5 10.66 9.82 -11.72
CA PRO A 5 9.33 10.15 -12.23
C PRO A 5 8.18 9.51 -11.42
N LEU A 6 8.39 8.31 -10.86
CA LEU A 6 7.40 7.63 -10.03
C LEU A 6 7.19 8.33 -8.69
N THR A 7 8.27 8.82 -8.08
CA THR A 7 8.19 9.61 -6.84
C THR A 7 7.47 10.93 -7.11
N MET A 8 7.75 11.59 -8.24
CA MET A 8 7.03 12.80 -8.64
C MET A 8 5.53 12.57 -8.85
N ILE A 9 5.12 11.43 -9.40
CA ILE A 9 3.70 11.10 -9.59
C ILE A 9 2.98 11.08 -8.23
N LEU A 10 3.57 10.46 -7.20
CA LEU A 10 2.96 10.40 -5.87
C LEU A 10 3.01 11.76 -5.17
N GLU A 11 4.12 12.49 -5.27
CA GLU A 11 4.27 13.80 -4.62
C GLU A 11 3.30 14.84 -5.19
N ASN A 12 3.12 14.87 -6.51
CA ASN A 12 2.22 15.82 -7.17
C ASN A 12 0.74 15.45 -7.03
N ASN A 13 0.43 14.19 -6.73
CA ASN A 13 -0.94 13.68 -6.66
C ASN A 13 -1.26 13.05 -5.30
N LYS A 14 -0.74 13.67 -4.22
CA LYS A 14 -1.00 13.20 -2.87
C LYS A 14 -2.48 13.06 -2.60
N PHE A 15 -2.86 11.98 -1.92
CA PHE A 15 -4.24 11.81 -1.47
C PHE A 15 -4.58 12.92 -0.48
N ASN A 16 -5.63 13.69 -0.78
CA ASN A 16 -6.08 14.84 0.01
C ASN A 16 -7.52 14.66 0.54
N GLY A 17 -8.08 13.46 0.41
CA GLY A 17 -9.43 13.13 0.88
C GLY A 17 -10.52 13.34 -0.18
N THR A 18 -10.26 14.11 -1.24
CA THR A 18 -11.26 14.37 -2.31
C THR A 18 -10.88 13.75 -3.66
N ASN A 19 -9.61 13.36 -3.84
CA ASN A 19 -9.07 12.88 -5.12
C ASN A 19 -8.83 11.36 -5.17
N TYR A 20 -9.66 10.56 -4.49
CA TYR A 20 -9.41 9.12 -4.31
C TYR A 20 -9.16 8.35 -5.61
N ASN A 21 -9.98 8.56 -6.64
CA ASN A 21 -9.86 7.81 -7.90
C ASN A 21 -8.57 8.12 -8.66
N ASP A 22 -8.17 9.39 -8.68
CA ASP A 22 -6.93 9.84 -9.35
C ASP A 22 -5.70 9.38 -8.56
N TRP A 23 -5.74 9.53 -7.23
CA TRP A 23 -4.71 9.01 -6.35
C TRP A 23 -4.54 7.50 -6.49
N LEU A 24 -5.63 6.72 -6.47
CA LEU A 24 -5.57 5.26 -6.60
C LEU A 24 -5.02 4.84 -7.96
N ARG A 25 -5.36 5.55 -9.04
CA ARG A 25 -4.79 5.30 -10.38
C ARG A 25 -3.28 5.52 -10.38
N ASN A 26 -2.81 6.63 -9.82
CA ASN A 26 -1.40 6.96 -9.73
C ASN A 26 -0.62 5.99 -8.83
N LEU A 27 -1.21 5.59 -7.70
CA LEU A 27 -0.67 4.58 -6.80
C LEU A 27 -0.50 3.24 -7.53
N ARG A 28 -1.50 2.78 -8.29
CA ARG A 28 -1.42 1.53 -9.06
C ARG A 28 -0.28 1.54 -10.08
N ILE A 29 -0.05 2.66 -10.77
CA ILE A 29 1.09 2.80 -11.71
C ILE A 29 2.43 2.54 -11.00
N VAL A 30 2.62 3.15 -9.83
CA VAL A 30 3.85 2.95 -9.05
C VAL A 30 3.97 1.52 -8.53
N LEU A 31 2.87 0.94 -8.04
CA LEU A 31 2.88 -0.43 -7.52
C LEU A 31 3.05 -1.48 -8.63
N ASP A 32 2.50 -1.26 -9.82
CA ASP A 32 2.73 -2.11 -10.99
C ASP A 32 4.21 -2.09 -11.40
N PHE A 33 4.85 -0.92 -11.39
CA PHE A 33 6.28 -0.80 -11.67
C PHE A 33 7.14 -1.58 -10.65
N GLU A 34 6.75 -1.58 -9.38
CA GLU A 34 7.43 -2.31 -8.31
C GLU A 34 7.08 -3.82 -8.27
N ASN A 35 6.17 -4.30 -9.13
CA ASN A 35 5.57 -5.64 -9.11
C ASN A 35 4.79 -5.97 -7.82
N GLN A 36 4.17 -4.96 -7.21
CA GLN A 36 3.52 -5.03 -5.89
C GLN A 36 2.00 -4.80 -5.93
N CYS A 37 1.42 -4.52 -7.10
CA CYS A 37 -0.02 -4.25 -7.22
C CYS A 37 -0.90 -5.41 -6.73
N TYR A 38 -0.39 -6.64 -6.75
CA TYR A 38 -1.08 -7.82 -6.24
C TYR A 38 -1.43 -7.73 -4.75
N ILE A 39 -0.68 -6.95 -3.95
CA ILE A 39 -0.94 -6.68 -2.54
C ILE A 39 -2.28 -5.97 -2.34
N LEU A 40 -2.69 -5.09 -3.26
CA LEU A 40 -3.97 -4.37 -3.15
C LEU A 40 -5.18 -5.29 -3.33
N ASN A 41 -5.04 -6.40 -4.04
CA ASN A 41 -6.15 -7.28 -4.41
C ASN A 41 -6.23 -8.54 -3.56
N LYS A 42 -5.14 -8.93 -2.89
CA LYS A 42 -5.05 -10.16 -2.10
C LYS A 42 -4.87 -9.84 -0.62
N ALA A 43 -5.85 -10.19 0.19
CA ALA A 43 -5.62 -10.44 1.60
C ALA A 43 -4.97 -11.82 1.72
N LEU A 44 -3.71 -11.90 2.17
CA LEU A 44 -3.10 -13.18 2.52
C LEU A 44 -3.46 -13.55 3.98
N PRO A 45 -3.40 -14.85 4.33
CA PRO A 45 -3.73 -15.33 5.67
C PRO A 45 -2.87 -14.64 6.75
N SER A 46 -3.45 -14.43 7.93
CA SER A 46 -2.76 -13.85 9.09
C SER A 46 -1.73 -14.79 9.73
N ALA A 47 -1.72 -16.07 9.37
CA ALA A 47 -0.79 -17.07 9.90
C ALA A 47 -0.60 -18.23 8.92
N LEU A 48 0.59 -18.83 8.94
CA LEU A 48 0.88 -20.11 8.31
C LEU A 48 0.63 -21.28 9.28
N PRO A 49 0.12 -22.42 8.80
CA PRO A 49 0.13 -23.69 9.53
C PRO A 49 1.53 -24.13 9.98
N ALA A 50 1.61 -24.89 11.08
CA ALA A 50 2.89 -25.36 11.63
C ALA A 50 3.61 -26.36 10.70
N ASP A 51 2.84 -27.10 9.92
CA ASP A 51 3.27 -28.10 8.93
C ASP A 51 3.57 -27.51 7.54
N SER A 52 3.55 -26.17 7.40
CA SER A 52 3.84 -25.52 6.13
C SER A 52 5.23 -25.82 5.58
N SER A 53 5.29 -26.01 4.26
CA SER A 53 6.53 -26.30 3.54
C SER A 53 7.50 -25.10 3.59
N PRO A 54 8.81 -25.32 3.36
CA PRO A 54 9.76 -24.22 3.23
C PRO A 54 9.35 -23.18 2.18
N GLU A 55 8.77 -23.62 1.06
CA GLU A 55 8.32 -22.75 -0.04
C GLU A 55 7.11 -21.90 0.36
N GLU A 56 6.17 -22.47 1.11
CA GLU A 56 5.03 -21.74 1.68
C GLU A 56 5.49 -20.67 2.67
N ARG A 57 6.48 -20.99 3.52
CA ARG A 57 7.10 -20.05 4.47
C ARG A 57 7.77 -18.88 3.75
N LEU A 58 8.57 -19.16 2.72
CA LEU A 58 9.22 -18.13 1.91
C LEU A 58 8.20 -17.22 1.21
N THR A 59 7.12 -17.79 0.69
CA THR A 59 6.06 -17.02 0.01
C THR A 59 5.34 -16.09 1.00
N PHE A 60 5.09 -16.58 2.22
CA PHE A 60 4.47 -15.79 3.28
C PHE A 60 5.36 -14.66 3.79
N GLU A 61 6.64 -14.93 4.02
CA GLU A 61 7.62 -13.90 4.43
C GLU A 61 7.75 -12.81 3.37
N LYS A 62 7.88 -13.21 2.10
CA LYS A 62 7.92 -12.28 0.97
C LYS A 62 6.67 -11.41 0.90
N TRP A 63 5.49 -12.01 1.06
CA TRP A 63 4.25 -11.24 1.07
C TRP A 63 4.22 -10.20 2.21
N HIS A 64 4.68 -10.56 3.40
CA HIS A 64 4.72 -9.62 4.52
C HIS A 64 5.71 -8.47 4.28
N GLU A 65 6.85 -8.73 3.64
CA GLU A 65 7.80 -7.71 3.23
C GLU A 65 7.19 -6.76 2.18
N ASP A 66 6.60 -7.33 1.15
CA ASP A 66 5.90 -6.63 0.09
C ASP A 66 4.74 -5.78 0.65
N ASN A 67 3.95 -6.33 1.57
CA ASN A 67 2.87 -5.61 2.25
C ASN A 67 3.39 -4.43 3.09
N ARG A 68 4.52 -4.58 3.80
CA ARG A 68 5.16 -3.46 4.51
C ARG A 68 5.63 -2.38 3.54
N LYS A 69 6.23 -2.77 2.42
CA LYS A 69 6.69 -1.84 1.37
C LYS A 69 5.51 -1.05 0.77
N VAL A 70 4.43 -1.73 0.41
CA VAL A 70 3.20 -1.10 -0.10
C VAL A 70 2.58 -0.18 0.93
N GLY A 71 2.53 -0.58 2.20
CA GLY A 71 2.06 0.30 3.30
C GLY A 71 2.85 1.60 3.39
N SER A 72 4.17 1.54 3.29
CA SER A 72 5.04 2.74 3.26
C SER A 72 4.76 3.63 2.04
N ILE A 73 4.55 3.06 0.85
CA ILE A 73 4.22 3.80 -0.37
C ILE A 73 2.87 4.50 -0.23
N ILE A 74 1.86 3.79 0.29
CA ILE A 74 0.52 4.33 0.53
C ILE A 74 0.61 5.52 1.48
N LEU A 75 1.28 5.38 2.62
CA LEU A 75 1.45 6.47 3.57
C LEU A 75 2.18 7.65 2.94
N ALA A 76 3.33 7.44 2.30
CA ALA A 76 4.10 8.51 1.65
C ALA A 76 3.28 9.27 0.59
N SER A 77 2.36 8.58 -0.10
CA SER A 77 1.48 9.16 -1.12
C SER A 77 0.28 9.94 -0.59
N MET A 78 0.11 10.08 0.73
CA MET A 78 -0.97 10.87 1.34
C MET A 78 -0.47 12.27 1.72
N SER A 79 -1.38 13.24 1.87
CA SER A 79 -1.05 14.53 2.46
C SER A 79 -0.71 14.39 3.95
N ASN A 80 0.12 15.28 4.49
CA ASN A 80 0.61 15.18 5.87
C ASN A 80 -0.51 15.13 6.92
N ASP A 81 -1.62 15.83 6.69
CA ASP A 81 -2.78 15.82 7.59
C ASP A 81 -3.52 14.47 7.58
N ILE A 82 -3.54 13.79 6.43
CA ILE A 82 -4.12 12.46 6.27
C ILE A 82 -3.17 11.38 6.79
N GLN A 83 -1.88 11.46 6.48
CA GLN A 83 -0.85 10.57 7.02
C GLN A 83 -0.92 10.51 8.55
N LYS A 84 -0.99 11.66 9.24
CA LYS A 84 -1.11 11.72 10.71
C LYS A 84 -2.35 11.05 11.30
N ARG A 85 -3.43 10.93 10.50
CA ARG A 85 -4.64 10.19 10.91
C ARG A 85 -4.42 8.69 10.80
N TYR A 86 -3.64 8.27 9.80
CA TYR A 86 -3.42 6.88 9.44
C TYR A 86 -2.17 6.25 10.07
N ASP A 87 -1.16 7.02 10.50
CA ASP A 87 0.01 6.55 11.27
C ASP A 87 -0.36 5.77 12.54
N ARG A 88 -1.62 5.90 13.02
CA ARG A 88 -2.14 5.18 14.19
C ARG A 88 -2.69 3.79 13.85
N LEU A 89 -2.88 3.46 12.58
CA LEU A 89 -3.53 2.24 12.11
C LEU A 89 -2.48 1.32 11.46
N LYS A 90 -2.07 0.25 12.13
CA LYS A 90 -0.95 -0.61 11.70
C LYS A 90 -1.26 -1.55 10.50
N ASP A 91 -2.40 -1.42 9.83
CA ASP A 91 -2.84 -2.36 8.79
C ASP A 91 -3.28 -1.65 7.50
N VAL A 92 -2.68 -2.05 6.37
CA VAL A 92 -2.96 -1.56 5.02
C VAL A 92 -4.42 -1.76 4.61
N SER A 93 -5.04 -2.85 5.09
CA SER A 93 -6.45 -3.15 4.81
C SER A 93 -7.40 -2.09 5.41
N SER A 94 -7.01 -1.49 6.54
CA SER A 94 -7.79 -0.44 7.21
C SER A 94 -7.76 0.90 6.46
N TYR A 95 -6.68 1.19 5.72
CA TYR A 95 -6.55 2.39 4.88
C TYR A 95 -7.52 2.39 3.68
N LEU A 96 -7.73 1.22 3.08
CA LEU A 96 -8.61 1.05 1.93
C LEU A 96 -10.09 0.93 2.34
N CYS A 97 -10.37 0.43 3.54
CA CYS A 97 -11.73 0.29 4.05
C CYS A 97 -12.29 1.63 4.58
N GLY A 98 -11.50 2.42 5.31
CA GLY A 98 -11.94 3.71 5.85
C GLY A 98 -12.30 4.75 4.78
N SER A 99 -11.63 4.71 3.62
CA SER A 99 -11.92 5.57 2.47
C SER A 99 -13.17 5.18 1.67
N ARG A 100 -13.75 4.00 1.96
CA ARG A 100 -14.93 3.46 1.26
C ARG A 100 -16.26 3.80 1.96
N TYR A 101 -16.22 4.39 3.15
CA TYR A 101 -17.42 4.64 3.99
C TYR A 101 -17.59 6.09 4.46
N THR A 102 -16.73 7.02 4.08
CA THR A 102 -17.02 8.45 4.21
C THR A 102 -17.38 8.99 2.84
N TYR A 103 -18.63 8.73 2.41
CA TYR A 103 -19.56 9.53 1.60
C TYR A 103 -20.72 8.62 1.15
#